data_AF-A0A925TRJ9-F1
#
_entry.id   AF-A0A925TRJ9-F1
#
_cell.length_a   1.000
_cell.length_b   1.000
_cell.length_c   1.000
_cell.angle_alpha   90.00
_cell.angle_beta   90.00
_cell.angle_gamma   90.00
#
_symmetry.space_group_name_H-M   'P 1'
#
loop_
_entity.id
_entity.type
_entity.pdbx_description
1 polymer ?
#
loop_
_entity_poly.entity_id
_entity_poly.type
_entity_poly.pdbx_seq_one_letter_code
_entity_poly.pdbx_strand_id
1 'polypeptide(L)' 'MKTAEVEVFSEATNDPVVRMQGRAFPGIVIQGDSLKNIYALAEEIRALAAQTEQAELTEVASEL' A
#
# COMPACT_ATOMS: atom_id res chain seq x y z
N MET A 1 6.42 18.38 -10.71
CA MET A 1 5.45 17.34 -11.10
C MET A 1 5.93 16.73 -12.41
N LYS A 2 6.00 15.40 -12.52
CA LYS A 2 6.42 14.71 -13.75
C LYS A 2 5.30 13.75 -14.13
N THR A 3 4.82 13.83 -15.37
CA THR A 3 3.79 12.96 -15.91
C THR A 3 4.44 11.88 -16.78
N ALA A 4 3.85 10.69 -16.79
CA ALA A 4 4.26 9.60 -17.65
C ALA A 4 3.01 8.87 -18.14
N GLU A 5 2.97 8.54 -19.42
CA GLU A 5 1.94 7.68 -20.00
C GLU A 5 2.31 6.22 -19.75
N VAL A 6 1.33 5.40 -19.35
CA VAL A 6 1.51 3.98 -19.04
C VAL A 6 0.47 3.15 -19.77
N GLU A 7 0.86 1.94 -20.16
CA GLU A 7 -0.05 0.96 -20.76
C GLU A 7 -0.84 0.27 -19.65
N VAL A 8 -2.17 0.28 -19.77
CA VAL A 8 -3.11 -0.34 -18.83
C VAL A 8 -3.55 -1.70 -19.39
N PHE A 9 -3.36 -2.77 -18.61
CA PHE A 9 -3.69 -4.14 -19.01
C PHE A 9 -5.10 -4.59 -18.57
N SER A 10 -5.65 -3.99 -17.52
CA SER A 10 -6.99 -4.27 -17.02
C SER A 10 -7.49 -3.13 -16.16
N GLU A 11 -8.75 -2.76 -16.35
CA GLU A 11 -9.51 -1.80 -15.53
C GLU A 11 -10.64 -2.48 -14.75
N ALA A 12 -10.68 -3.82 -14.75
CA ALA A 12 -11.77 -4.59 -14.14
C ALA A 12 -11.78 -4.55 -12.60
N THR A 13 -10.73 -4.00 -11.97
CA THR A 13 -10.54 -3.85 -10.53
C THR A 13 -10.16 -2.41 -10.18
N ASN A 14 -10.41 -1.96 -8.94
CA ASN A 14 -10.03 -0.62 -8.45
C ASN A 14 -8.52 -0.31 -8.55
N ASP A 15 -7.72 -1.31 -8.88
CA ASP A 15 -6.27 -1.21 -9.03
C ASP A 15 -5.88 -1.50 -10.49
N PRO A 16 -5.57 -0.48 -11.31
CA PRO A 16 -5.15 -0.70 -12.68
C PRO A 16 -3.80 -1.40 -12.72
N VAL A 17 -3.71 -2.45 -13.54
CA VAL A 17 -2.44 -3.13 -13.82
C VAL A 17 -1.70 -2.33 -14.89
N VAL A 18 -0.52 -1.81 -14.55
CA VAL A 18 0.27 -0.94 -15.44
C VAL A 18 1.68 -1.47 -15.65
N ARG A 19 2.29 -1.13 -16.78
CA ARG A 19 3.72 -1.38 -17.02
C ARG A 19 4.47 -0.06 -17.15
N MET A 20 5.29 0.23 -16.14
CA MET A 20 6.22 1.36 -16.17
C MET A 20 7.33 1.11 -17.20
N GLN A 21 7.71 2.12 -17.98
CA GLN A 21 8.85 2.00 -18.91
C GLN A 21 10.12 1.57 -18.15
N GLY A 22 10.83 0.58 -18.70
CA GLY A 22 12.08 0.06 -18.11
C GLY A 22 11.90 -1.05 -17.07
N ARG A 23 10.67 -1.48 -16.74
CA ARG A 23 10.42 -2.67 -15.92
C ARG A 23 10.09 -3.89 -16.77
N ALA A 24 10.69 -5.03 -16.41
CA ALA A 24 10.45 -6.31 -17.07
C ALA A 24 9.07 -6.92 -16.75
N PHE A 25 8.50 -6.57 -15.59
CA PHE A 25 7.23 -7.11 -15.10
C PHE A 25 6.22 -5.99 -14.82
N PRO A 26 4.92 -6.21 -15.11
CA PRO A 26 3.86 -5.27 -14.79
C PRO A 26 3.71 -5.10 -13.26
N GLY A 27 3.24 -3.92 -12.84
CA GLY A 27 2.91 -3.61 -11.46
C GLY A 27 1.44 -3.28 -11.31
N ILE A 28 0.93 -3.35 -10.08
CA ILE A 28 -0.43 -2.95 -9.73
C ILE A 28 -0.36 -1.53 -9.15
N VAL A 29 -1.22 -0.64 -9.64
CA VAL A 29 -1.41 0.70 -9.05
C VAL A 29 -2.42 0.56 -7.93
N ILE A 30 -2.01 0.88 -6.70
CA ILE A 30 -2.95 1.02 -5.59
C ILE A 30 -3.42 2.47 -5.59
N GLN A 31 -4.70 2.71 -5.88
CA GLN A 31 -5.25 4.06 -5.88
C GLN A 31 -5.37 4.61 -4.45
N GLY A 32 -4.83 5.82 -4.23
CA GLY A 32 -5.01 6.57 -2.97
C GLY A 32 -3.79 6.60 -2.06
N ASP A 33 -2.83 5.69 -2.20
CA ASP A 33 -1.54 5.76 -1.48
C ASP A 33 -0.46 4.87 -2.11
N SER A 34 0.80 5.02 -1.68
CA SER A 34 1.85 4.05 -2.02
C SER A 34 1.87 2.89 -1.03
N LEU A 35 2.23 1.67 -1.47
CA LEU A 35 2.47 0.53 -0.56
C LEU A 35 3.44 0.89 0.58
N LYS A 36 4.41 1.77 0.31
CA LYS A 36 5.35 2.27 1.32
C LYS A 36 4.65 3.04 2.42
N ASN A 37 3.66 3.86 2.08
CA ASN A 37 2.93 4.67 3.06
C ASN A 37 1.95 3.80 3.86
N ILE A 38 1.27 2.86 3.21
CA ILE A 38 0.44 1.85 3.91
C ILE A 38 1.30 1.06 4.91
N TYR A 39 2.47 0.59 4.47
CA TYR A 39 3.43 -0.09 5.35
C TYR A 39 3.90 0.80 6.51
N ALA A 40 4.25 2.07 6.24
CA ALA A 40 4.69 3.00 7.27
C ALA A 40 3.58 3.28 8.30
N LEU A 41 2.33 3.43 7.86
CA LEU A 41 1.17 3.60 8.73
C LEU A 41 0.92 2.36 9.60
N ALA A 42 1.04 1.16 9.03
CA ALA A 42 0.93 -0.09 9.79
C ALA A 42 2.00 -0.18 10.90
N GLU A 43 3.26 0.16 10.58
CA GLU A 43 4.35 0.20 11.57
C GLU A 43 4.10 1.24 12.68
N GLU A 44 3.58 2.42 12.34
CA GLU A 44 3.25 3.46 13.33
C GLU A 44 2.12 3.00 14.26
N ILE A 45 1.08 2.37 13.71
CA ILE A 45 -0.02 1.78 14.49
C ILE A 45 0.51 0.71 15.44
N ARG A 46 1.40 -0.19 14.98
CA ARG A 46 2.04 -1.20 15.83
C ARG A 46 2.82 -0.58 16.99
N ALA A 47 3.61 0.46 16.70
CA ALA A 47 4.42 1.14 17.70
C ALA A 47 3.56 1.86 18.76
N LEU A 48 2.44 2.47 18.34
CA LEU A 48 1.49 3.12 19.25
C LEU A 48 0.68 2.10 20.05
N ALA A 49 0.26 0.99 19.43
CA ALA A 49 -0.47 -0.09 20.10
C ALA A 49 0.37 -0.73 21.23
N ALA A 50 1.68 -0.89 21.01
CA ALA A 50 2.60 -1.41 22.03
C ALA A 50 2.72 -0.51 23.29
N GLN A 51 2.26 0.74 23.22
CA GLN A 51 2.31 1.72 24.31
C GLN A 51 0.97 1.86 25.05
N THR A 52 -0.09 1.16 24.63
CA THR A 52 -1.40 1.19 25.28
C THR A 52 -1.65 -0.06 26.14
N GLU A 53 -2.55 0.04 27.12
CA GLU A 53 -3.03 -1.09 27.92
C GLU A 53 -4.29 -1.75 27.31
N GLN A 54 -4.72 -1.33 26.12
CA GLN A 54 -5.89 -1.88 25.44
C GLN A 54 -5.53 -3.19 24.72
N ALA A 55 -5.81 -4.33 25.37
CA ALA A 55 -5.50 -5.67 24.86
C ALA A 55 -6.06 -5.93 23.45
N GLU A 56 -7.29 -5.52 23.16
CA GLU A 56 -7.93 -5.69 21.86
C GLU A 56 -7.17 -4.94 20.74
N LEU A 57 -6.71 -3.71 21.02
CA LEU A 57 -5.93 -2.93 20.05
C LEU A 57 -4.56 -3.56 19.80
N THR A 58 -3.92 -4.08 20.84
CA THR A 58 -2.63 -4.78 20.73
C THR A 58 -2.75 -6.08 19.94
N GLU A 59 -3.83 -6.84 20.14
CA GLU A 59 -4.12 -8.07 19.39
C GLU A 59 -4.30 -7.76 17.90
N VAL A 60 -5.18 -6.82 17.55
CA VAL A 60 -5.43 -6.43 16.15
C VAL A 60 -4.15 -5.88 15.49
N ALA A 61 -3.38 -5.06 16.20
CA ALA A 61 -2.14 -4.50 15.66
C ALA A 61 -1.05 -5.57 15.43
N SER A 62 -1.11 -6.72 16.11
CA SER A 62 -0.15 -7.80 15.90
C SER A 62 -0.30 -8.52 14.55
N GLU A 63 -1.44 -8.34 13.88
CA GLU A 63 -1.76 -8.92 12.58
C GLU A 63 -1.44 -8.00 11.39
N LEU A 64 -1.01 -6.75 11.65
CA LEU A 64 -0.54 -5.78 10.66
C LEU A 64 0.94 -6.02 10.28
#